data_AF-A0A7K9GC88-F1
#
_entry.id   AF-A0A7K9GC88-F1
#
_cell.length_a   1.000
_cell.length_b   1.000
_cell.length_c   1.000
_cell.angle_alpha   90.00
_cell.angle_beta   90.00
_cell.angle_gamma   90.00
#
_symmetry.space_group_name_H-M   'P 1'
#
loop_
_entity.id
_entity.type
_entity.pdbx_description
1 polymer ?
#
loop_
_entity_poly.entity_id
_entity_poly.type
_entity_poly.pdbx_seq_one_letter_code
_entity_poly.pdbx_strand_id
1 'polypeptide(L)'
;MGKAEVKYLPPTSLPAPQPLPFGFPYTVSPYFHAGTMGGLFLDGEESPALEDISKWTVEDVCSFVSNLSGCTEYTQVFREQAIDGETLPLLTEEHLLNNMGLKLGPALKIRSQV
;
A
#
# COMPACT_ATOMS: atom_id res chain seq x y z
N MET A 1 -32.11 -47.85 36.38
CA MET A 1 -30.91 -48.32 37.12
C MET A 1 -30.14 -49.30 36.25
N GLY A 2 -28.83 -49.09 36.07
CA GLY A 2 -27.92 -49.95 35.29
C GLY A 2 -26.81 -49.07 34.70
N LYS A 3 -25.83 -48.64 35.51
CA LYS A 3 -24.48 -49.21 35.68
C LYS A 3 -23.62 -49.07 34.41
N ALA A 4 -22.51 -48.38 34.63
CA ALA A 4 -21.45 -47.93 33.73
C ALA A 4 -20.99 -48.98 32.72
N GLU A 5 -20.39 -48.53 31.60
CA GLU A 5 -19.11 -49.07 31.10
C GLU A 5 -18.32 -48.01 30.33
N VAL A 6 -17.07 -47.88 30.74
CA VAL A 6 -16.02 -47.00 30.24
C VAL A 6 -15.47 -47.61 28.95
N LYS A 7 -15.67 -46.96 27.80
CA LYS A 7 -15.04 -47.37 26.54
C LYS A 7 -13.79 -46.54 26.28
N TYR A 8 -12.68 -47.21 26.59
CA TYR A 8 -11.29 -46.96 26.24
C TYR A 8 -11.10 -46.33 24.86
N LEU A 9 -10.46 -45.16 24.82
CA LEU A 9 -9.85 -44.59 23.62
C LEU A 9 -8.37 -45.03 23.55
N PRO A 10 -7.84 -45.33 22.35
CA PRO A 10 -6.46 -45.77 22.17
C PRO A 10 -5.47 -44.60 22.34
N PRO A 11 -4.20 -44.87 22.73
CA PRO A 11 -3.17 -43.84 22.82
C PRO A 11 -2.68 -43.46 21.40
N THR A 12 -3.06 -42.29 20.90
CA THR A 12 -2.40 -41.70 19.73
C THR A 12 -1.04 -41.13 20.14
N SER A 13 -0.01 -41.87 19.81
CA SER A 13 1.39 -41.43 19.83
C SER A 13 1.57 -40.21 18.92
N LEU A 14 2.04 -39.09 19.47
CA LEU A 14 2.43 -37.89 18.72
C LEU A 14 3.80 -38.13 18.06
N PRO A 15 4.00 -37.84 16.76
CA PRO A 15 5.32 -37.86 16.16
C PRO A 15 6.16 -36.64 16.59
N ALA A 16 7.47 -36.84 16.73
CA ALA A 16 8.45 -35.82 17.09
C ALA A 16 8.61 -34.74 15.99
N PRO A 17 8.97 -33.49 16.34
CA PRO A 17 9.14 -32.41 15.38
C PRO A 17 10.38 -32.66 14.51
N GLN A 18 10.17 -32.75 13.19
CA GLN A 18 11.28 -32.77 12.24
C GLN A 18 11.74 -31.33 11.95
N PRO A 19 13.06 -31.05 11.94
CA PRO A 19 13.59 -29.75 11.56
C PRO A 19 13.48 -29.56 10.04
N LEU A 20 12.85 -28.47 9.61
CA LEU A 20 12.81 -28.07 8.21
C LEU A 20 14.22 -27.65 7.75
N PRO A 21 14.70 -28.14 6.60
CA PRO A 21 15.89 -27.63 5.95
C PRO A 21 15.53 -26.36 5.14
N PHE A 22 16.47 -25.43 5.05
CA PHE A 22 16.44 -24.16 4.29
C PHE A 22 15.64 -23.04 4.98
N GLY A 23 16.22 -21.95 5.51
CA GLY A 23 17.57 -21.41 5.38
C GLY A 23 17.48 -19.90 5.54
N PHE A 24 17.21 -19.41 6.74
CA PHE A 24 17.35 -17.97 7.06
C PHE A 24 18.82 -17.69 7.39
N PRO A 25 19.48 -16.69 6.79
CA PRO A 25 20.82 -16.31 7.20
C PRO A 25 20.74 -15.61 8.57
N TYR A 26 20.96 -16.38 9.64
CA TYR A 26 21.38 -15.83 10.93
C TYR A 26 22.89 -15.60 10.88
N THR A 27 23.33 -14.35 11.04
CA THR A 27 24.45 -14.01 11.93
C THR A 27 24.54 -12.48 12.08
N VAL A 28 23.98 -11.96 13.17
CA VAL A 28 24.52 -10.74 13.76
C VAL A 28 25.84 -11.16 14.41
N SER A 29 26.95 -10.83 13.76
CA SER A 29 28.30 -10.96 14.32
C SER A 29 28.66 -9.66 15.05
N PRO A 30 28.96 -9.69 16.37
CA PRO A 30 29.12 -8.46 17.15
C PRO A 30 30.55 -7.92 17.24
N TYR A 31 31.51 -8.40 16.45
CA TYR A 31 32.88 -7.87 16.49
C TYR A 31 33.55 -8.02 15.13
N PHE A 32 33.56 -6.97 14.29
CA PHE A 32 34.78 -6.56 13.60
C PHE A 32 34.70 -5.09 13.10
N HIS A 33 35.39 -4.22 13.84
CA HIS A 33 36.21 -3.07 13.43
C HIS A 33 35.68 -1.99 12.48
N ALA A 34 35.38 -0.84 13.09
CA ALA A 34 36.03 0.45 12.86
C ALA A 34 36.75 0.67 11.51
N GLY A 35 36.26 1.66 10.75
CA GLY A 35 37.06 2.37 9.75
C GLY A 35 36.29 2.73 8.49
N THR A 36 35.63 3.88 8.45
CA THR A 36 35.98 4.98 7.53
C THR A 36 34.90 6.07 7.62
N MET A 37 35.38 7.30 7.77
CA MET A 37 34.59 8.51 7.63
C MET A 37 34.61 8.85 6.13
N GLY A 38 33.47 9.08 5.51
CA GLY A 38 33.48 9.52 4.11
C GLY A 38 32.13 9.33 3.45
N GLY A 39 31.51 10.44 3.08
CA GLY A 39 30.14 10.51 2.62
C GLY A 39 29.83 9.54 1.49
N LEU A 40 28.74 8.82 1.67
CA LEU A 40 27.87 8.50 0.56
C LEU A 40 26.74 9.50 0.68
N PHE A 41 26.88 10.57 -0.12
CA PHE A 41 25.74 11.32 -0.61
C PHE A 41 24.68 10.29 -0.94
N LEU A 42 23.50 10.42 -0.31
CA LEU A 42 22.33 9.69 -0.75
C LEU A 42 22.09 10.19 -2.17
N ASP A 43 22.65 9.44 -3.13
CA ASP A 43 22.22 9.44 -4.51
C ASP A 43 20.70 9.35 -4.43
N GLY A 44 20.05 10.42 -4.90
CA GLY A 44 18.61 10.46 -5.04
C GLY A 44 18.24 9.38 -6.03
N GLU A 45 18.10 8.16 -5.53
CA GLU A 45 17.50 7.06 -6.24
C GLU A 45 16.04 7.43 -6.39
N GLU A 46 15.76 8.17 -7.46
CA GLU A 46 14.46 8.28 -8.10
C GLU A 46 14.02 6.85 -8.37
N SER A 47 13.31 6.29 -7.39
CA SER A 47 12.50 5.11 -7.60
C SER A 47 11.66 5.36 -8.86
N PRO A 48 11.60 4.43 -9.83
CA PRO A 48 10.71 4.54 -11.00
C PRO A 48 9.23 4.40 -10.62
N ALA A 49 8.88 4.75 -9.38
CA ALA A 49 7.59 4.60 -8.76
C ALA A 49 6.93 5.97 -8.67
N LEU A 50 6.01 6.20 -9.61
CA LEU A 50 5.10 7.34 -9.65
C LEU A 50 5.85 8.64 -9.95
N GLU A 51 5.56 9.23 -11.12
CA GLU A 51 5.87 10.63 -11.36
C GLU A 51 5.47 11.43 -10.13
N ASP A 52 6.39 12.26 -9.64
CA ASP A 52 6.19 13.06 -8.43
C ASP A 52 4.89 13.87 -8.56
N ILE A 53 3.83 13.42 -7.89
CA ILE A 53 2.48 13.96 -8.03
C ILE A 53 2.50 15.46 -7.74
N SER A 54 3.37 15.93 -6.85
CA SER A 54 3.50 17.37 -6.53
C SER A 54 3.85 18.26 -7.72
N LYS A 55 4.40 17.69 -8.81
CA LYS A 55 4.77 18.40 -10.03
C LYS A 55 3.67 18.38 -11.10
N TRP A 56 2.59 17.64 -10.88
CA TRP A 56 1.51 17.53 -11.86
C TRP A 56 0.80 18.85 -12.07
N THR A 57 0.64 19.22 -13.33
CA THR A 57 -0.22 20.33 -13.74
C THR A 57 -1.69 19.89 -13.70
N VAL A 58 -2.61 20.84 -13.83
CA VAL A 58 -4.05 20.55 -13.97
C VAL A 58 -4.31 19.58 -15.13
N GLU A 59 -3.56 19.69 -16.22
CA GLU A 59 -3.68 18.83 -17.39
C GLU A 59 -3.20 17.40 -17.12
N ASP A 60 -2.15 17.23 -16.32
CA ASP A 60 -1.67 15.91 -15.89
C ASP A 60 -2.69 15.24 -14.97
N VAL A 61 -3.27 15.99 -14.00
CA VAL A 61 -4.37 15.51 -13.15
C VAL A 61 -5.57 15.11 -14.00
N CYS A 62 -5.94 15.92 -15.00
CA CYS A 62 -7.04 15.61 -15.91
C CYS A 62 -6.79 14.31 -16.70
N SER A 63 -5.56 14.13 -17.20
CA SER A 63 -5.13 12.93 -17.90
C SER A 63 -5.23 11.70 -16.99
N PHE A 64 -4.71 11.80 -15.77
CA PHE A 64 -4.81 10.78 -14.75
C PHE A 64 -6.27 10.37 -14.46
N VAL A 65 -7.14 11.34 -14.16
CA VAL A 65 -8.57 11.09 -13.90
C VAL A 65 -9.25 10.45 -15.11
N SER A 66 -8.90 10.88 -16.33
CA SER A 66 -9.48 10.34 -17.56
C SER A 66 -9.10 8.87 -17.81
N ASN A 67 -7.92 8.45 -17.35
CA ASN A 67 -7.42 7.08 -17.47
C ASN A 67 -8.04 6.14 -16.43
N LEU A 68 -8.69 6.65 -15.38
CA LEU A 68 -9.41 5.84 -14.42
C LEU A 68 -10.79 5.43 -14.97
N SER A 69 -11.06 4.12 -14.96
CA SER A 69 -12.32 3.56 -15.43
C SER A 69 -13.54 4.21 -14.77
N GLY A 70 -14.43 4.80 -15.59
CA GLY A 70 -15.65 5.47 -15.12
C GLY A 70 -15.41 6.80 -14.41
N CYS A 71 -14.23 7.42 -14.57
CA CYS A 71 -13.92 8.73 -14.00
C CYS A 71 -13.77 9.83 -15.05
N THR A 72 -13.68 9.49 -16.34
CA THR A 72 -13.52 10.44 -17.46
C THR A 72 -14.58 11.54 -17.50
N GLU A 73 -15.81 11.26 -17.05
CA GLU A 73 -16.88 12.26 -16.99
C GLU A 73 -16.60 13.41 -16.00
N TYR A 74 -15.71 13.20 -15.03
CA TYR A 74 -15.35 14.19 -14.00
C TYR A 74 -14.10 14.99 -14.35
N THR A 75 -13.38 14.67 -15.42
CA THR A 75 -12.15 15.38 -15.83
C THR A 75 -12.38 16.89 -15.95
N GLN A 76 -13.52 17.31 -16.50
CA GLN A 76 -13.85 18.73 -16.63
C GLN A 76 -14.02 19.41 -15.27
N VAL A 77 -14.56 18.71 -14.26
CA VAL A 77 -14.71 19.26 -12.90
C VAL A 77 -13.35 19.53 -12.27
N PHE A 78 -12.38 18.62 -12.44
CA PHE A 78 -11.02 18.82 -11.95
C PHE A 78 -10.33 20.02 -12.64
N ARG A 79 -10.57 20.19 -13.95
CA ARG A 79 -10.07 21.35 -14.70
C ARG A 79 -10.68 22.67 -14.22
N GLU A 80 -12.00 22.71 -14.04
CA GLU A 80 -12.73 23.92 -13.62
C GLU A 80 -12.37 24.36 -12.20
N GLN A 81 -12.10 23.39 -11.32
CA GLN A 81 -11.62 23.65 -9.95
C GLN A 81 -10.10 23.91 -9.89
N ALA A 82 -9.40 23.88 -11.03
CA ALA A 82 -7.95 24.04 -11.14
C ALA A 82 -7.17 23.12 -10.18
N ILE A 83 -7.58 21.84 -10.10
CA ILE A 83 -6.90 20.86 -9.25
C ILE A 83 -5.58 20.46 -9.91
N ASP A 84 -4.48 20.81 -9.27
CA ASP A 84 -3.12 20.41 -9.62
C ASP A 84 -2.61 19.29 -8.71
N GLY A 85 -1.35 18.91 -8.93
CA GLY A 85 -0.64 17.88 -8.19
C GLY A 85 -0.44 18.17 -6.70
N GLU A 86 -0.35 19.44 -6.32
CA GLU A 86 -0.23 19.84 -4.91
C GLU A 86 -1.58 19.75 -4.19
N THR A 87 -2.67 20.06 -4.90
CA THR A 87 -4.04 20.06 -4.35
C THR A 87 -4.67 18.67 -4.35
N LEU A 88 -4.38 17.85 -5.36
CA LEU A 88 -5.02 16.54 -5.55
C LEU A 88 -4.96 15.63 -4.30
N PRO A 89 -3.81 15.47 -3.61
CA PRO A 89 -3.72 14.64 -2.40
C PRO A 89 -4.44 15.23 -1.17
N LEU A 90 -4.76 16.53 -1.20
CA LEU A 90 -5.47 17.23 -0.12
C LEU A 90 -7.00 17.07 -0.22
N LEU A 91 -7.50 16.56 -1.35
CA LEU A 91 -8.92 16.34 -1.55
C LEU A 91 -9.43 15.21 -0.63
N THR A 92 -10.38 15.57 0.21
CA THR A 92 -11.08 14.62 1.07
C THR A 92 -12.21 13.95 0.29
N GLU A 93 -12.70 12.81 0.80
CA GLU A 93 -13.89 12.18 0.23
C GLU A 93 -15.08 13.14 0.25
N GLU A 94 -15.25 13.90 1.33
CA GLU A 94 -16.31 14.91 1.44
C GLU A 94 -16.22 15.97 0.33
N HIS A 95 -15.02 16.49 0.03
CA HIS A 95 -14.83 17.45 -1.05
C HIS A 95 -15.21 16.86 -2.41
N LEU A 96 -14.80 15.62 -2.69
CA LEU A 96 -15.11 14.95 -3.95
C LEU A 96 -16.62 14.73 -4.11
N LEU A 97 -17.32 14.33 -3.05
CA LEU A 97 -18.76 14.04 -3.08
C LEU A 97 -19.61 15.30 -3.08
N ASN A 98 -19.35 16.22 -2.15
CA ASN A 98 -20.24 17.35 -1.86
C ASN A 98 -19.92 18.59 -2.70
N ASN A 99 -18.63 18.88 -2.92
CA ASN A 99 -18.21 20.09 -3.63
C ASN A 99 -18.01 19.84 -5.13
N MET A 100 -17.51 18.65 -5.49
CA MET A 100 -17.23 18.29 -6.88
C MET A 100 -18.30 17.39 -7.51
N GLY A 101 -19.27 16.90 -6.72
CA GLY A 101 -20.42 16.14 -7.22
C GLY A 101 -20.08 14.75 -7.76
N LEU A 102 -18.96 14.16 -7.36
CA LEU A 102 -18.61 12.79 -7.73
C LEU A 102 -19.51 11.78 -7.01
N LYS A 103 -19.71 10.62 -7.64
CA LYS A 103 -20.29 9.46 -6.97
C LYS A 103 -19.23 8.80 -6.06
N LEU A 104 -19.70 8.06 -5.06
CA LEU A 104 -18.84 7.34 -4.11
C LEU A 104 -17.79 6.44 -4.79
N GLY A 105 -18.19 5.67 -5.81
CA GLY A 105 -17.25 4.80 -6.54
C GLY A 105 -16.05 5.54 -7.14
N PRO A 106 -16.27 6.51 -8.06
CA PRO A 106 -15.22 7.36 -8.60
C PRO A 106 -14.40 8.11 -7.55
N ALA A 107 -15.04 8.66 -6.51
CA ALA A 107 -14.33 9.37 -5.44
C ALA A 107 -13.35 8.45 -4.68
N LEU A 108 -13.79 7.25 -4.32
CA LEU A 108 -12.93 6.25 -3.68
C LEU A 108 -11.79 5.79 -4.59
N LYS A 109 -12.05 5.61 -5.90
CA LYS A 109 -11.00 5.22 -6.87
C LYS A 109 -9.90 6.27 -6.98
N ILE A 110 -10.25 7.55 -7.04
CA ILE A 110 -9.26 8.63 -7.13
C ILE A 110 -8.42 8.66 -5.85
N ARG A 111 -9.07 8.62 -4.67
CA ARG A 111 -8.38 8.64 -3.37
C ARG A 111 -7.49 7.43 -3.10
N SER A 112 -7.77 6.27 -3.71
CA SER A 112 -6.90 5.10 -3.55
C SER A 112 -5.61 5.16 -4.37
N GLN A 113 -5.54 6.12 -5.31
CA GLN A 113 -4.44 6.23 -6.28
C GLN A 113 -3.47 7.38 -5.96
N VAL A 114 -3.81 8.24 -5.00
CA VAL A 114 -3.09 9.48 -4.63
C VAL A 114 -2.76 9.51 -3.15
#